data_AF-A0A7Z0Q2Z9-F1
#
_entry.id   AF-A0A7Z0Q2Z9-F1
#
_cell.length_a   1.000
_cell.length_b   1.000
_cell.length_c   1.000
_cell.angle_alpha   90.00
_cell.angle_beta   90.00
_cell.angle_gamma   90.00
#
_symmetry.space_group_name_H-M   'P 1'
#
loop_
_entity.id
_entity.type
_entity.pdbx_description
1 polymer ?
#
loop_
_entity_poly.entity_id
_entity_poly.type
_entity_poly.pdbx_seq_one_letter_code
_entity_poly.pdbx_strand_id
1 'polypeptide(L)'
;GAWHAEWEPLRDLLRLAGSAAHQAADLAEGLRVDAAAMRDHLGVTHGLIVSERLSVALAPVLGRARARELLTEAARRAYAEGLPLVEVLRAEPELRDVDLTSLTDPAEYTGSAAILTDRALERR
;
A
#
# COMPACT_ATOMS: atom_id res chain seq x y z
N GLY A 1 50.72 2.15 -8.75
CA GLY A 1 50.24 3.55 -8.66
C GLY A 1 48.74 3.59 -8.90
N ALA A 2 48.04 4.66 -8.49
CA ALA A 2 46.58 4.76 -8.54
C ALA A 2 45.96 4.28 -9.87
N TRP A 3 46.51 4.71 -11.01
CA TRP A 3 46.05 4.30 -12.34
C TRP A 3 46.04 2.77 -12.59
N HIS A 4 47.04 2.03 -12.08
CA HIS A 4 47.09 0.56 -12.25
C HIS A 4 46.11 -0.16 -11.31
N ALA A 5 45.72 0.47 -10.21
CA ALA A 5 44.78 -0.09 -9.24
C ALA A 5 43.33 0.00 -9.72
N GLU A 6 43.04 0.77 -10.77
CA GLU A 6 41.67 0.98 -11.28
C GLU A 6 41.20 -0.13 -12.23
N TRP A 7 42.12 -0.83 -12.91
CA TRP A 7 41.75 -1.70 -14.03
C TRP A 7 40.98 -2.95 -13.61
N GLU A 8 41.40 -3.60 -12.53
CA GLU A 8 40.70 -4.77 -11.99
C GLU A 8 39.33 -4.38 -11.43
N PRO A 9 39.20 -3.37 -10.55
CA PRO A 9 37.90 -2.90 -10.08
C PRO A 9 36.97 -2.46 -11.21
N LEU A 10 37.47 -1.74 -12.21
CA LEU A 10 36.65 -1.31 -13.36
C LEU A 10 36.07 -2.50 -14.11
N ARG A 11 36.89 -3.50 -14.42
CA ARG A 11 36.44 -4.71 -15.12
C ARG A 11 35.42 -5.48 -14.28
N ASP A 12 35.65 -5.59 -12.98
CA ASP A 12 34.77 -6.35 -12.10
C ASP A 12 33.43 -5.64 -11.91
N LEU A 13 33.43 -4.31 -11.79
CA LEU A 13 32.22 -3.49 -11.78
C LEU A 13 31.43 -3.65 -13.09
N LEU A 14 32.10 -3.59 -14.25
CA LEU A 14 31.45 -3.79 -15.55
C LEU A 14 30.84 -5.20 -15.66
N ARG A 15 31.54 -6.23 -15.18
CA ARG A 15 31.03 -7.60 -15.18
C ARG A 15 29.79 -7.73 -14.29
N LEU A 16 29.83 -7.20 -13.07
CA LEU A 16 28.73 -7.24 -12.12
C LEU A 16 27.50 -6.46 -12.62
N ALA A 17 27.71 -5.25 -13.14
CA ALA A 17 26.64 -4.44 -13.70
C ALA A 17 26.01 -5.12 -14.92
N GLY A 18 26.83 -5.67 -15.82
CA GLY A 18 26.34 -6.40 -16.99
C GLY A 18 25.52 -7.63 -16.61
N SER A 19 25.99 -8.43 -15.65
CA SER A 19 25.24 -9.60 -15.18
C SER A 19 23.94 -9.22 -14.48
N ALA A 20 23.96 -8.19 -13.63
CA ALA A 20 22.78 -7.72 -12.92
C ALA A 20 21.74 -7.17 -13.90
N ALA A 21 22.16 -6.42 -14.92
CA ALA A 21 21.27 -5.91 -15.95
C ALA A 21 20.62 -7.05 -16.76
N HIS A 22 21.39 -8.08 -17.12
CA HIS A 22 20.87 -9.25 -17.81
C HIS A 22 19.83 -10.01 -16.96
N GLN A 23 20.15 -10.29 -15.69
CA GLN A 23 19.23 -10.97 -14.78
C GLN A 23 17.98 -10.13 -14.49
N ALA A 24 18.11 -8.81 -14.40
CA ALA A 24 16.99 -7.91 -14.20
C ALA A 24 16.05 -7.89 -15.42
N ALA A 25 16.59 -7.94 -16.64
CA ALA A 25 15.79 -8.06 -17.86
C ALA A 25 15.00 -9.37 -17.88
N ASP A 26 15.68 -10.51 -17.66
CA ASP A 26 15.04 -11.83 -17.62
C ASP A 26 13.95 -11.89 -16.54
N LEU A 27 14.22 -11.36 -15.35
CA LEU A 27 13.24 -11.29 -14.26
C LEU A 27 12.05 -10.42 -14.65
N ALA A 28 12.28 -9.23 -15.23
CA ALA A 28 11.22 -8.31 -15.60
C ALA A 28 10.32 -8.88 -16.71
N GLU A 29 10.88 -9.59 -17.69
CA GLU A 29 10.14 -10.23 -18.77
C GLU A 29 9.37 -11.48 -18.29
N GLY A 30 9.95 -12.24 -17.35
CA GLY A 30 9.40 -13.50 -16.85
C GLY A 30 8.54 -13.40 -15.59
N LEU A 31 8.41 -12.21 -14.98
CA LEU A 31 7.70 -12.04 -13.72
C LEU A 31 6.22 -12.43 -13.84
N ARG A 32 5.76 -13.31 -12.95
CA ARG A 32 4.33 -13.65 -12.83
C ARG A 32 3.75 -12.98 -11.60
N VAL A 33 2.75 -12.13 -11.80
CA VAL A 33 2.04 -11.43 -10.74
C VAL A 33 0.81 -12.23 -10.33
N ASP A 34 0.69 -12.54 -9.04
CA ASP A 34 -0.52 -13.12 -8.46
C ASP A 34 -1.37 -12.02 -7.83
N ALA A 35 -2.33 -11.51 -8.61
CA ALA A 35 -3.22 -10.45 -8.17
C ALA A 35 -4.18 -10.90 -7.05
N ALA A 36 -4.51 -12.20 -6.99
CA ALA A 36 -5.39 -12.73 -5.95
C ALA A 36 -4.66 -12.75 -4.60
N ALA A 37 -3.42 -13.25 -4.57
CA ALA A 37 -2.59 -13.19 -3.37
C ALA A 37 -2.35 -11.74 -2.90
N MET A 38 -2.12 -10.79 -3.84
CA MET A 38 -2.02 -9.38 -3.50
C MET A 38 -3.31 -8.84 -2.86
N ARG A 39 -4.49 -9.22 -3.40
CA ARG A 39 -5.79 -8.86 -2.83
C ARG A 39 -5.96 -9.41 -1.41
N ASP A 40 -5.64 -10.67 -1.21
CA ASP A 40 -5.77 -11.36 0.08
C ASP A 40 -4.86 -10.72 1.13
N HIS A 41 -3.64 -10.34 0.74
CA HIS A 41 -2.70 -9.66 1.63
C HIS A 41 -3.19 -8.29 2.12
N LEU A 42 -4.05 -7.58 1.37
CA LEU A 42 -4.68 -6.34 1.85
C LEU A 42 -5.56 -6.60 3.09
N GLY A 43 -6.12 -7.81 3.22
CA GLY A 43 -6.95 -8.24 4.34
C GLY A 43 -6.20 -8.58 5.63
N VAL A 44 -4.87 -8.78 5.59
CA VAL A 44 -4.06 -9.22 6.76
C VAL A 44 -4.16 -8.24 7.94
N THR A 45 -4.38 -6.96 7.66
CA THR A 45 -4.53 -5.93 8.70
C THR A 45 -5.97 -5.79 9.22
N HIS A 46 -6.90 -6.65 8.79
CA HIS A 46 -8.32 -6.58 9.12
C HIS A 46 -8.94 -5.20 8.82
N GLY A 47 -8.46 -4.52 7.77
CA GLY A 47 -8.92 -3.18 7.37
C GLY A 47 -8.23 -2.01 8.06
N LEU A 48 -7.28 -2.24 8.98
CA LEU A 48 -6.56 -1.15 9.65
C LEU A 48 -5.66 -0.35 8.68
N ILE A 49 -5.25 -0.93 7.55
CA ILE A 49 -4.44 -0.26 6.52
C ILE A 49 -5.09 1.00 5.93
N VAL A 50 -6.42 1.15 6.00
CA VAL A 50 -7.16 2.33 5.51
C VAL A 50 -7.59 3.31 6.60
N SER A 51 -7.01 3.24 7.80
CA SER A 51 -7.37 4.10 8.94
C SER A 51 -7.21 5.61 8.65
N GLU A 52 -6.25 5.99 7.82
CA GLU A 52 -6.06 7.38 7.38
C GLU A 52 -7.21 7.86 6.49
N ARG A 53 -7.59 7.06 5.47
CA ARG A 53 -8.74 7.34 4.60
C ARG A 53 -10.00 7.54 5.43
N LEU A 54 -10.25 6.64 6.38
CA LEU A 54 -11.40 6.71 7.27
C LEU A 54 -11.36 7.99 8.12
N SER A 55 -10.19 8.36 8.67
CA SER A 55 -10.05 9.60 9.47
C SER A 55 -10.43 10.84 8.65
N VAL A 56 -10.01 10.90 7.38
CA VAL A 56 -10.33 12.00 6.47
C VAL A 56 -11.79 11.98 6.06
N ALA A 57 -12.33 10.81 5.68
CA ALA A 57 -13.69 10.67 5.18
C ALA A 57 -14.76 10.87 6.27
N LEU A 58 -14.46 10.50 7.52
CA LEU A 58 -15.39 10.64 8.64
C LEU A 58 -15.33 12.02 9.31
N ALA A 59 -14.26 12.81 9.09
CA ALA A 59 -14.13 14.13 9.69
C ALA A 59 -15.26 15.12 9.33
N PRO A 60 -15.78 15.19 8.09
CA PRO A 60 -16.93 16.02 7.75
C PRO A 60 -18.25 15.56 8.39
N VAL A 61 -18.36 14.27 8.72
CA VAL A 61 -19.59 13.66 9.28
C VAL A 61 -19.62 13.79 10.80
N LEU A 62 -18.50 13.50 11.47
CA LEU A 62 -18.41 13.41 12.93
C LEU A 62 -17.63 14.55 13.59
N GLY A 63 -16.85 15.31 12.80
CA GLY A 63 -15.80 16.17 13.30
C GLY A 63 -14.48 15.41 13.54
N ARG A 64 -13.35 16.10 13.36
CA ARG A 64 -12.00 15.48 13.39
C ARG A 64 -11.68 14.78 14.71
N ALA A 65 -12.01 15.39 15.85
CA ALA A 65 -11.71 14.83 17.16
C ALA A 65 -12.49 13.52 17.38
N ARG A 66 -13.81 13.55 17.14
CA ARG A 66 -14.68 12.38 17.29
C ARG A 66 -14.32 11.25 16.33
N ALA A 67 -14.05 11.57 15.05
CA ALA A 67 -13.62 10.57 14.07
C ALA A 67 -12.35 9.84 14.52
N ARG A 68 -11.38 10.59 15.07
CA ARG A 68 -10.11 10.01 15.55
C ARG A 68 -10.31 9.15 16.80
N GLU A 69 -11.11 9.59 17.75
CA GLU A 69 -11.45 8.81 18.94
C GLU A 69 -12.17 7.50 18.57
N LEU A 70 -13.21 7.59 17.73
CA LEU A 70 -13.98 6.44 17.28
C LEU A 70 -13.10 5.44 16.53
N LEU A 71 -12.26 5.89 15.61
CA LEU A 71 -11.37 4.99 14.86
C LEU A 71 -10.31 4.34 15.76
N THR A 72 -9.81 5.05 16.77
CA THR A 72 -8.85 4.50 17.74
C THR A 72 -9.50 3.35 18.53
N GLU A 73 -10.72 3.57 19.02
CA GLU A 73 -11.45 2.55 19.78
C GLU A 73 -11.87 1.37 18.89
N ALA A 74 -12.36 1.65 17.68
CA ALA A 74 -12.73 0.62 16.72
C ALA A 74 -11.52 -0.24 16.31
N ALA A 75 -10.35 0.36 16.10
CA ALA A 75 -9.11 -0.36 15.81
C ALA A 75 -8.68 -1.25 16.98
N ARG A 76 -8.76 -0.75 18.21
CA ARG A 76 -8.45 -1.50 19.43
C ARG A 76 -9.38 -2.71 19.59
N ARG A 77 -10.67 -2.53 19.36
CA ARG A 77 -11.69 -3.61 19.41
C ARG A 77 -11.50 -4.63 18.30
N ALA A 78 -11.33 -4.18 17.05
CA ALA A 78 -11.07 -5.06 15.90
C ALA A 78 -9.86 -5.98 16.16
N TYR A 79 -8.78 -5.41 16.71
CA TYR A 79 -7.60 -6.17 17.09
C TYR A 79 -7.85 -7.15 18.24
N ALA A 80 -8.52 -6.71 19.31
CA ALA A 80 -8.78 -7.53 20.50
C ALA A 80 -9.76 -8.69 20.21
N GLU A 81 -10.74 -8.47 19.34
CA GLU A 81 -11.80 -9.42 19.02
C GLU A 81 -11.49 -10.25 17.74
N GLY A 82 -10.44 -9.90 16.99
CA GLY A 82 -10.09 -10.57 15.74
C GLY A 82 -11.11 -10.34 14.62
N LEU A 83 -11.78 -9.19 14.63
CA LEU A 83 -12.87 -8.86 13.70
C LEU A 83 -12.40 -7.86 12.62
N PRO A 84 -12.97 -7.90 11.42
CA PRO A 84 -12.79 -6.84 10.43
C PRO A 84 -13.22 -5.47 10.98
N LEU A 85 -12.40 -4.43 10.75
CA LEU A 85 -12.70 -3.06 11.18
C LEU A 85 -14.07 -2.58 10.70
N VAL A 86 -14.48 -2.96 9.50
CA VAL A 86 -15.79 -2.61 8.92
C VAL A 86 -16.96 -3.14 9.76
N GLU A 87 -16.83 -4.30 10.40
CA GLU A 87 -17.87 -4.85 11.26
C GLU A 87 -18.01 -4.06 12.55
N VAL A 88 -16.88 -3.67 13.15
CA VAL A 88 -16.86 -2.83 14.35
C VAL A 88 -17.46 -1.45 14.05
N LEU A 89 -17.11 -0.84 12.92
CA LEU A 89 -17.63 0.47 12.52
C LEU A 89 -19.13 0.44 12.17
N ARG A 90 -19.64 -0.65 11.59
CA ARG A 90 -21.08 -0.81 11.30
C ARG A 90 -21.95 -0.87 12.56
N ALA A 91 -21.37 -1.25 13.70
CA ALA A 91 -22.08 -1.24 14.97
C ALA A 91 -22.24 0.17 15.56
N GLU A 92 -21.51 1.17 15.04
CA GLU A 92 -21.55 2.54 15.54
C GLU A 92 -22.77 3.29 14.96
N PRO A 93 -23.73 3.75 15.80
CA PRO A 93 -24.93 4.42 15.32
C PRO A 93 -24.65 5.71 14.52
N GLU A 94 -23.56 6.41 14.84
CA GLU A 94 -23.12 7.64 14.18
C GLU A 94 -22.71 7.42 12.71
N LEU A 95 -22.45 6.17 12.30
CA LEU A 95 -22.00 5.80 10.96
C LEU A 95 -23.08 5.11 10.10
N ARG A 96 -24.33 5.07 10.57
CA ARG A 96 -25.41 4.31 9.93
C ARG A 96 -25.66 4.67 8.46
N ASP A 97 -25.51 5.95 8.11
CA ASP A 97 -25.77 6.47 6.76
C ASP A 97 -24.48 6.61 5.92
N VAL A 98 -23.34 6.15 6.45
CA VAL A 98 -22.05 6.18 5.74
C VAL A 98 -21.85 4.88 4.99
N ASP A 99 -21.48 4.94 3.70
CA ASP A 99 -21.03 3.76 2.98
C ASP A 99 -19.64 3.34 3.44
N LEU A 100 -19.62 2.49 4.46
CA LEU A 100 -18.39 1.93 5.01
C LEU A 100 -17.74 0.89 4.10
N THR A 101 -18.47 0.30 3.14
CA THR A 101 -17.92 -0.78 2.29
C THR A 101 -16.86 -0.22 1.35
N SER A 102 -17.18 0.86 0.63
CA SER A 102 -16.21 1.58 -0.21
C SER A 102 -15.05 2.13 0.61
N LEU A 103 -15.33 2.77 1.75
CA LEU A 103 -14.30 3.39 2.59
C LEU A 103 -13.34 2.40 3.24
N THR A 104 -13.77 1.15 3.43
CA THR A 104 -12.94 0.10 4.03
C THR A 104 -12.22 -0.78 3.01
N ASP A 105 -12.53 -0.66 1.70
CA ASP A 105 -11.77 -1.35 0.65
C ASP A 105 -10.41 -0.67 0.40
N PRO A 106 -9.28 -1.33 0.70
CA PRO A 106 -7.95 -0.76 0.44
C PRO A 106 -7.64 -0.55 -1.04
N ALA A 107 -8.28 -1.29 -1.94
CA ALA A 107 -8.03 -1.15 -3.37
C ALA A 107 -8.67 0.10 -3.99
N GLU A 108 -9.63 0.70 -3.31
CA GLU A 108 -10.21 1.99 -3.72
C GLU A 108 -9.39 3.19 -3.22
N TYR A 109 -8.28 2.95 -2.51
CA TYR A 109 -7.44 3.98 -1.91
C TYR A 109 -5.98 3.91 -2.34
N THR A 110 -5.75 3.80 -3.65
CA THR A 110 -4.40 3.79 -4.23
C THR A 110 -3.83 5.19 -4.49
N GLY A 111 -4.56 6.25 -4.14
CA GLY A 111 -4.16 7.63 -4.37
C GLY A 111 -3.79 7.91 -5.83
N SER A 112 -2.66 8.57 -6.07
CA SER A 112 -2.18 8.93 -7.40
C SER A 112 -1.46 7.80 -8.15
N ALA A 113 -1.54 6.54 -7.71
CA ALA A 113 -0.78 5.44 -8.28
C ALA A 113 -0.95 5.33 -9.80
N ALA A 114 -2.19 5.27 -10.31
CA ALA A 114 -2.47 5.21 -11.74
C ALA A 114 -1.88 6.40 -12.51
N ILE A 115 -2.10 7.63 -12.02
CA ILE A 115 -1.59 8.86 -12.63
C ILE A 115 -0.05 8.84 -12.70
N LEU A 116 0.62 8.38 -11.65
CA LEU A 116 2.09 8.30 -11.63
C LEU A 116 2.62 7.23 -12.57
N THR A 117 1.92 6.10 -12.70
CA THR A 117 2.21 5.06 -13.69
C THR A 117 2.08 5.59 -15.10
N ASP A 118 0.96 6.24 -15.43
CA ASP A 118 0.72 6.83 -16.76
C ASP A 118 1.82 7.84 -17.11
N ARG A 119 2.14 8.74 -16.18
CA ARG A 119 3.24 9.71 -16.37
C ARG A 119 4.60 9.05 -16.57
N ALA A 120 4.87 7.90 -15.97
CA ALA A 120 6.12 7.19 -16.17
C ALA A 120 6.18 6.55 -17.57
N LEU A 121 5.06 6.05 -18.08
CA LEU A 121 4.94 5.45 -19.42
C LEU A 121 4.99 6.49 -20.55
N GLU A 122 4.54 7.72 -20.29
CA GLU A 122 4.53 8.81 -21.26
C GLU A 122 5.85 9.59 -21.36
N ARG A 123 6.82 9.34 -20.46
CA ARG A 123 8.14 9.98 -20.51
C ARG A 123 8.91 9.50 -21.74
N ARG A 124 9.15 10.43 -22.67
CA ARG A 124 10.08 10.28 -23.80
C ARG A 124 11.49 10.69 -23.41
#